data_AF-A0A3B0VGQ5-F1
#
_entry.id   AF-A0A3B0VGQ5-F1
#
_cell.length_a   1.000
_cell.length_b   1.000
_cell.length_c   1.000
_cell.angle_alpha   90.00
_cell.angle_beta   90.00
_cell.angle_gamma   90.00
#
_symmetry.space_group_name_H-M   'P 1'
#
loop_
_entity.id
_entity.type
_entity.pdbx_description
1 polymer ?
#
loop_
_entity_poly.entity_id
_entity_poly.type
_entity_poly.pdbx_seq_one_letter_code
_entity_poly.pdbx_strand_id
1 'polypeptide(L)'
;FNAIVLLTNLTLVNGTTLTGSGVCTDYCGGAIYAEQDSQVAIIDSEIRDSFGNSGGGIHNSGEMIISGTEISGNRAAFDGGGIRNSGGLTITYSTVVSNVTDMIVGGAGIYNDPSSELTLDNSTVAYNQAEGVGGAVYGNSMASLIINQSTLAHNSATGSGGGIYLVSNSMFTTTATVVNSTISDNMAGGNGGGIYNSASLTSTIQMTLTQSTLYENTAVSVGGLYQTADGTSTAVSLIQNSIIAGSNGDNCSGVNGDGYSLSDDTTCTGFRQGDPRLAPLANNGGATETHALMVGSTAVTLGNPTICQSSPVNGLDQRGFPRPVTVCDAGAFEADDGYRLYLPFVVRN
;
A
#
# COMPACT_ATOMS: atom_id res chain seq x y z
N PHE A 1 7.14 33.59 2.08
CA PHE A 1 6.80 33.28 3.48
C PHE A 1 6.02 31.97 3.43
N ASN A 2 6.66 30.85 3.75
CA ASN A 2 5.98 29.55 3.74
C ASN A 2 5.33 29.36 5.11
N ALA A 3 4.06 29.76 5.22
CA ALA A 3 3.26 29.45 6.39
C ALA A 3 2.73 28.02 6.25
N ILE A 4 2.88 27.20 7.29
CA ILE A 4 2.29 25.88 7.36
C ILE A 4 0.88 26.03 7.96
N VAL A 5 -0.12 25.44 7.31
CA VAL A 5 -1.45 25.28 7.89
C VAL A 5 -1.44 24.02 8.75
N LEU A 6 -1.66 24.17 10.05
CA LEU A 6 -1.74 23.05 10.99
C LEU A 6 -3.19 22.81 11.41
N LEU A 7 -3.69 21.62 11.10
CA LEU A 7 -4.99 21.10 11.48
C LEU A 7 -4.78 19.98 12.50
N THR A 8 -5.33 20.13 13.70
CA THR A 8 -5.09 19.20 14.81
C THR A 8 -6.34 18.99 15.65
N ASN A 9 -6.61 17.73 16.03
CA ASN A 9 -7.76 17.35 16.84
C ASN A 9 -9.11 17.80 16.23
N LEU A 10 -9.25 17.60 14.90
CA LEU A 10 -10.44 17.98 14.16
C LEU A 10 -11.21 16.75 13.67
N THR A 11 -12.53 16.89 13.62
CA THR A 11 -13.41 15.93 12.93
C THR A 11 -14.14 16.68 11.82
N LEU A 12 -13.81 16.36 10.57
CA LEU A 12 -14.44 16.91 9.37
C LEU A 12 -15.39 15.85 8.79
N VAL A 13 -16.67 16.19 8.70
CA VAL A 13 -17.73 15.24 8.33
C VAL A 13 -18.64 15.87 7.28
N ASN A 14 -19.05 15.09 6.28
CA ASN A 14 -19.93 15.55 5.21
C ASN A 14 -19.36 16.77 4.46
N GLY A 15 -18.03 16.80 4.30
CA GLY A 15 -17.35 17.85 3.57
C GLY A 15 -17.77 17.84 2.09
N THR A 16 -18.12 19.01 1.58
CA THR A 16 -18.20 19.29 0.15
C THR A 16 -17.52 20.65 -0.07
N THR A 17 -16.38 20.66 -0.75
CA THR A 17 -15.65 21.91 -0.99
C THR A 17 -16.47 22.79 -1.93
N LEU A 18 -16.88 23.96 -1.43
CA LEU A 18 -17.46 25.04 -2.24
C LEU A 18 -16.34 26.01 -2.60
N THR A 19 -16.13 26.26 -3.90
CA THR A 19 -15.21 27.33 -4.33
C THR A 19 -15.94 28.67 -4.29
N GLY A 20 -15.21 29.79 -4.31
CA GLY A 20 -15.80 31.13 -4.24
C GLY A 20 -16.82 31.47 -5.35
N SER A 21 -16.97 30.61 -6.37
CA SER A 21 -17.96 30.72 -7.46
C SER A 21 -19.18 29.80 -7.31
N GLY A 22 -19.27 28.95 -6.28
CA GLY A 22 -20.36 27.99 -6.07
C GLY A 22 -19.90 26.53 -5.99
N VAL A 23 -20.75 25.59 -6.45
CA VAL A 23 -20.43 24.15 -6.53
C VAL A 23 -19.17 23.97 -7.37
N CYS A 24 -18.15 23.32 -6.82
CA CYS A 24 -16.93 23.05 -7.56
C CYS A 24 -17.20 22.06 -8.70
N THR A 25 -17.07 22.50 -9.94
CA THR A 25 -17.43 21.72 -11.12
C THR A 25 -16.33 20.81 -11.63
N ASP A 26 -15.06 21.03 -11.25
CA ASP A 26 -13.92 20.21 -11.69
C ASP A 26 -12.89 20.01 -10.55
N TYR A 27 -12.58 18.75 -10.26
CA TYR A 27 -11.44 18.30 -9.43
C TYR A 27 -11.31 18.84 -8.00
N CYS A 28 -12.38 19.20 -7.29
CA CYS A 28 -12.26 19.52 -5.85
C CYS A 28 -12.30 18.28 -4.95
N GLY A 29 -11.52 18.35 -3.87
CA GLY A 29 -11.63 17.43 -2.75
C GLY A 29 -12.92 17.64 -1.96
N GLY A 30 -13.35 16.66 -1.16
CA GLY A 30 -14.60 16.79 -0.39
C GLY A 30 -14.43 17.67 0.85
N ALA A 31 -13.56 17.30 1.78
CA ALA A 31 -13.35 18.04 3.03
C ALA A 31 -12.20 19.05 2.96
N ILE A 32 -11.09 18.67 2.33
CA ILE A 32 -9.86 19.48 2.29
C ILE A 32 -9.37 19.59 0.85
N TYR A 33 -9.02 20.81 0.46
CA TYR A 33 -8.27 21.10 -0.75
C TYR A 33 -7.00 21.89 -0.38
N ALA A 34 -5.84 21.29 -0.61
CA ALA A 34 -4.55 21.96 -0.43
C ALA A 34 -4.03 22.41 -1.79
N GLU A 35 -3.89 23.72 -1.98
CA GLU A 35 -3.43 24.31 -3.24
C GLU A 35 -1.94 24.05 -3.50
N GLN A 36 -1.52 24.29 -4.75
CA GLN A 36 -0.10 24.28 -5.11
C GLN A 36 0.70 25.23 -4.20
N ASP A 37 1.94 24.83 -3.87
CA ASP A 37 2.85 25.54 -2.96
C ASP A 37 2.36 25.68 -1.50
N SER A 38 1.20 25.12 -1.16
CA SER A 38 0.74 25.05 0.23
C SER A 38 1.49 23.96 1.01
N GLN A 39 1.63 24.18 2.32
CA GLN A 39 2.12 23.18 3.27
C GLN A 39 1.03 22.95 4.32
N VAL A 40 0.52 21.73 4.39
CA VAL A 40 -0.57 21.34 5.28
C VAL A 40 -0.14 20.17 6.16
N ALA A 41 -0.32 20.30 7.46
CA ALA A 41 -0.16 19.19 8.39
C ALA A 41 -1.51 18.88 9.04
N ILE A 42 -1.94 17.62 8.96
CA ILE A 42 -3.15 17.08 9.57
C ILE A 42 -2.72 16.06 10.61
N ILE A 43 -3.01 16.34 11.89
CA ILE A 43 -2.52 15.54 13.01
C ILE A 43 -3.69 15.17 13.92
N ASP A 44 -3.76 13.91 14.33
CA ASP A 44 -4.74 13.42 15.31
C ASP A 44 -6.18 13.84 14.96
N SER A 45 -6.60 13.60 13.71
CA SER A 45 -7.87 14.10 13.18
C SER A 45 -8.69 12.99 12.49
N GLU A 46 -9.95 13.29 12.19
CA GLU A 46 -10.86 12.42 11.45
C GLU A 46 -11.43 13.17 10.24
N ILE A 47 -11.38 12.55 9.06
CA ILE A 47 -11.97 13.09 7.83
C ILE A 47 -12.87 12.01 7.26
N ARG A 48 -14.19 12.21 7.36
CA ARG A 48 -15.13 11.15 6.98
C ARG A 48 -16.39 11.60 6.29
N ASP A 49 -17.03 10.64 5.64
CA ASP A 49 -18.33 10.79 4.97
C ASP A 49 -18.38 11.99 4.01
N SER A 50 -17.24 12.40 3.47
CA SER A 50 -17.13 13.56 2.59
C SER A 50 -17.25 13.14 1.14
N PHE A 51 -17.75 14.07 0.31
CA PHE A 51 -17.98 13.82 -1.11
C PHE A 51 -17.23 14.85 -1.95
N GLY A 52 -16.36 14.36 -2.82
CA GLY A 52 -15.60 15.16 -3.77
C GLY A 52 -15.77 14.64 -5.20
N ASN A 53 -15.45 15.47 -6.19
CA ASN A 53 -15.30 14.94 -7.55
C ASN A 53 -13.99 14.14 -7.65
N SER A 54 -12.91 14.66 -7.06
CA SER A 54 -11.64 13.95 -6.95
C SER A 54 -10.99 14.26 -5.61
N GLY A 55 -10.63 13.23 -4.84
CA GLY A 55 -10.21 13.39 -3.46
C GLY A 55 -11.40 13.47 -2.51
N GLY A 56 -12.20 12.41 -2.39
CA GLY A 56 -13.47 12.43 -1.69
C GLY A 56 -13.38 12.95 -0.25
N GLY A 57 -12.28 12.66 0.45
CA GLY A 57 -11.91 13.35 1.68
C GLY A 57 -10.97 14.52 1.41
N ILE A 58 -9.85 14.25 0.75
CA ILE A 58 -8.76 15.20 0.57
C ILE A 58 -8.30 15.25 -0.87
N HIS A 59 -8.10 16.46 -1.38
CA HIS A 59 -7.28 16.69 -2.57
C HIS A 59 -6.07 17.53 -2.19
N ASN A 60 -4.88 16.98 -2.40
CA ASN A 60 -3.61 17.65 -2.18
C ASN A 60 -2.92 18.01 -3.50
N SER A 61 -2.69 19.29 -3.77
CA SER A 61 -1.81 19.77 -4.85
C SER A 61 -0.50 20.40 -4.34
N GLY A 62 -0.29 20.43 -3.01
CA GLY A 62 0.90 20.97 -2.36
C GLY A 62 1.67 19.89 -1.60
N GLU A 63 2.29 20.27 -0.48
CA GLU A 63 2.97 19.36 0.44
C GLU A 63 2.06 19.07 1.65
N MET A 64 1.76 17.80 1.88
CA MET A 64 0.87 17.37 2.95
C MET A 64 1.49 16.29 3.83
N ILE A 65 1.39 16.51 5.15
CA ILE A 65 1.74 15.52 6.17
C ILE A 65 0.46 15.12 6.91
N ILE A 66 0.21 13.82 7.00
CA ILE A 66 -0.90 13.23 7.73
C ILE A 66 -0.33 12.32 8.82
N SER A 67 -0.74 12.53 10.07
CA SER A 67 -0.26 11.72 11.21
C SER A 67 -1.37 11.43 12.20
N GLY A 68 -1.43 10.22 12.74
CA GLY A 68 -2.43 9.85 13.75
C GLY A 68 -3.88 10.04 13.29
N THR A 69 -4.14 10.04 11.99
CA THR A 69 -5.41 10.52 11.40
C THR A 69 -6.18 9.37 10.75
N GLU A 70 -7.51 9.40 10.86
CA GLU A 70 -8.40 8.50 10.15
C GLU A 70 -9.08 9.21 8.98
N ILE A 71 -9.05 8.60 7.80
CA ILE A 71 -9.73 9.07 6.59
C ILE A 71 -10.67 7.97 6.13
N SER A 72 -11.96 8.13 6.43
CA SER A 72 -12.92 7.02 6.32
C SER A 72 -14.26 7.34 5.68
N GLY A 73 -14.83 6.38 4.94
CA GLY A 73 -16.17 6.53 4.37
C GLY A 73 -16.32 7.66 3.34
N ASN A 74 -15.22 8.20 2.83
CA ASN A 74 -15.27 9.27 1.84
C ASN A 74 -15.50 8.70 0.44
N ARG A 75 -16.12 9.50 -0.42
CA ARG A 75 -16.55 9.09 -1.75
C ARG A 75 -16.11 10.11 -2.80
N ALA A 76 -15.49 9.62 -3.86
CA ALA A 76 -15.14 10.41 -5.03
C ALA A 76 -15.93 9.96 -6.26
N ALA A 77 -16.39 10.92 -7.06
CA ALA A 77 -17.00 10.60 -8.35
C ALA A 77 -15.98 9.99 -9.33
N PHE A 78 -14.73 10.47 -9.33
CA PHE A 78 -13.70 10.07 -10.29
C PHE A 78 -12.53 9.33 -9.64
N ASP A 79 -11.68 10.04 -8.89
CA ASP A 79 -10.37 9.54 -8.42
C ASP A 79 -10.17 9.84 -6.94
N GLY A 80 -9.46 8.96 -6.23
CA GLY A 80 -9.04 9.24 -4.86
C GLY A 80 -10.23 9.28 -3.91
N GLY A 81 -10.91 8.16 -3.69
CA GLY A 81 -12.09 8.10 -2.81
C GLY A 81 -11.81 8.69 -1.43
N GLY A 82 -10.68 8.33 -0.83
CA GLY A 82 -10.14 8.98 0.36
C GLY A 82 -9.33 10.21 -0.01
N ILE A 83 -8.23 9.99 -0.73
CA ILE A 83 -7.25 11.03 -1.05
C ILE A 83 -6.91 11.02 -2.53
N ARG A 84 -6.90 12.19 -3.15
CA ARG A 84 -6.17 12.45 -4.39
C ARG A 84 -4.93 13.28 -4.07
N ASN A 85 -3.78 12.81 -4.49
CA ASN A 85 -2.50 13.49 -4.35
C ASN A 85 -1.92 13.86 -5.70
N SER A 86 -1.66 15.15 -5.89
CA SER A 86 -1.02 15.79 -7.04
C SER A 86 0.26 16.55 -6.65
N GLY A 87 0.78 16.32 -5.43
CA GLY A 87 2.00 16.92 -4.90
C GLY A 87 2.78 15.92 -4.03
N GLY A 88 3.37 16.39 -2.93
CA GLY A 88 4.03 15.53 -1.94
C GLY A 88 3.08 15.15 -0.82
N LEU A 89 2.95 13.84 -0.54
CA LEU A 89 2.10 13.33 0.53
C LEU A 89 2.86 12.32 1.40
N THR A 90 2.94 12.60 2.69
CA THR A 90 3.45 11.67 3.70
C THR A 90 2.34 11.32 4.69
N ILE A 91 2.07 10.04 4.87
CA ILE A 91 1.08 9.50 5.80
C ILE A 91 1.79 8.59 6.80
N THR A 92 1.63 8.88 8.10
CA THR A 92 2.27 8.14 9.19
C THR A 92 1.26 7.75 10.27
N TYR A 93 1.35 6.55 10.83
CA TYR A 93 0.49 6.11 11.96
C TYR A 93 -1.00 6.42 11.74
N SER A 94 -1.47 6.28 10.50
CA SER A 94 -2.80 6.74 10.08
C SER A 94 -3.55 5.62 9.37
N THR A 95 -4.87 5.79 9.24
CA THR A 95 -5.75 4.81 8.63
C THR A 95 -6.57 5.43 7.50
N VAL A 96 -6.51 4.84 6.30
CA VAL A 96 -7.35 5.21 5.14
C VAL A 96 -8.29 4.03 4.84
N VAL A 97 -9.55 4.15 5.22
CA VAL A 97 -10.45 2.99 5.29
C VAL A 97 -11.84 3.21 4.71
N SER A 98 -12.38 2.21 4.02
CA SER A 98 -13.76 2.23 3.52
C SER A 98 -14.10 3.43 2.62
N ASN A 99 -13.12 3.93 1.86
CA ASN A 99 -13.35 4.97 0.87
C ASN A 99 -13.69 4.37 -0.49
N VAL A 100 -14.46 5.11 -1.31
CA VAL A 100 -15.07 4.60 -2.54
C VAL A 100 -14.84 5.55 -3.73
N THR A 101 -14.57 4.99 -4.92
CA THR A 101 -14.69 5.70 -6.20
C THR A 101 -15.82 5.14 -7.05
N ASP A 102 -16.61 6.02 -7.67
CA ASP A 102 -17.85 5.63 -8.38
C ASP A 102 -17.66 5.33 -9.86
N MET A 103 -16.66 5.95 -10.50
CA MET A 103 -16.36 5.74 -11.91
C MET A 103 -15.23 4.72 -12.09
N ILE A 104 -15.04 4.32 -13.35
CA ILE A 104 -14.04 3.34 -13.79
C ILE A 104 -12.59 3.85 -13.58
N VAL A 105 -12.40 5.06 -13.04
CA VAL A 105 -11.07 5.57 -12.66
C VAL A 105 -10.74 5.15 -11.22
N GLY A 106 -9.44 5.03 -10.93
CA GLY A 106 -8.94 4.20 -9.83
C GLY A 106 -8.64 4.92 -8.52
N GLY A 107 -7.98 4.21 -7.60
CA GLY A 107 -7.41 4.77 -6.37
C GLY A 107 -8.45 5.07 -5.30
N ALA A 108 -9.25 4.09 -4.89
CA ALA A 108 -10.32 4.34 -3.94
C ALA A 108 -9.82 4.77 -2.56
N GLY A 109 -8.72 4.18 -2.07
CA GLY A 109 -8.02 4.73 -0.89
C GLY A 109 -7.27 6.00 -1.26
N ILE A 110 -6.20 5.84 -2.04
CA ILE A 110 -5.29 6.91 -2.42
C ILE A 110 -5.03 6.85 -3.93
N TYR A 111 -5.28 7.96 -4.62
CA TYR A 111 -4.85 8.17 -5.99
C TYR A 111 -3.66 9.12 -6.04
N ASN A 112 -2.53 8.63 -6.53
CA ASN A 112 -1.31 9.42 -6.71
C ASN A 112 -1.13 9.76 -8.20
N ASP A 113 -1.31 11.04 -8.52
CA ASP A 113 -1.23 11.59 -9.87
C ASP A 113 0.17 11.45 -10.49
N PRO A 114 0.29 11.74 -11.80
CA PRO A 114 1.59 11.77 -12.44
C PRO A 114 2.57 12.71 -11.74
N SER A 115 3.83 12.29 -11.64
CA SER A 115 4.92 13.05 -11.00
C SER A 115 4.72 13.40 -9.51
N SER A 116 3.79 12.74 -8.83
CA SER A 116 3.50 12.96 -7.41
C SER A 116 4.19 11.93 -6.53
N GLU A 117 4.42 12.27 -5.26
CA GLU A 117 5.12 11.41 -4.31
C GLU A 117 4.17 11.00 -3.16
N LEU A 118 4.13 9.70 -2.87
CA LEU A 118 3.43 9.14 -1.72
C LEU A 118 4.40 8.36 -0.84
N THR A 119 4.47 8.73 0.43
CA THR A 119 5.08 7.91 1.48
C THR A 119 4.01 7.44 2.46
N LEU A 120 3.83 6.12 2.60
CA LEU A 120 3.06 5.46 3.64
C LEU A 120 4.04 4.81 4.62
N ASP A 121 4.00 5.21 5.88
CA ASP A 121 4.83 4.63 6.92
C ASP A 121 3.99 4.26 8.14
N ASN A 122 4.14 3.04 8.67
CA ASN A 122 3.41 2.61 9.86
C ASN A 122 1.89 2.84 9.77
N SER A 123 1.30 2.67 8.59
CA SER A 123 -0.09 3.07 8.30
C SER A 123 -0.91 1.93 7.71
N THR A 124 -2.24 2.06 7.80
CA THR A 124 -3.17 1.06 7.28
C THR A 124 -4.03 1.67 6.17
N VAL A 125 -4.13 0.97 5.04
CA VAL A 125 -5.06 1.29 3.95
C VAL A 125 -5.94 0.07 3.71
N ALA A 126 -7.21 0.14 4.11
CA ALA A 126 -8.05 -1.06 4.15
C ALA A 126 -9.48 -0.87 3.68
N TYR A 127 -10.11 -1.93 3.19
CA TYR A 127 -11.53 -1.94 2.82
C TYR A 127 -11.95 -0.86 1.81
N ASN A 128 -11.01 -0.28 1.05
CA ASN A 128 -11.34 0.71 0.03
C ASN A 128 -11.82 0.01 -1.25
N GLN A 129 -12.78 0.61 -1.95
CA GLN A 129 -13.45 0.00 -3.09
C GLN A 129 -13.42 0.90 -4.32
N ALA A 130 -12.70 0.46 -5.35
CA ALA A 130 -12.65 1.12 -6.64
C ALA A 130 -13.55 0.41 -7.66
N GLU A 131 -14.47 1.15 -8.29
CA GLU A 131 -15.20 0.68 -9.47
C GLU A 131 -14.31 0.60 -10.74
N GLY A 132 -13.04 0.98 -10.62
CA GLY A 132 -12.00 0.88 -11.63
C GLY A 132 -10.81 0.02 -11.19
N VAL A 133 -9.67 0.67 -10.95
CA VAL A 133 -8.37 0.01 -10.66
C VAL A 133 -7.76 0.57 -9.37
N GLY A 134 -6.82 -0.12 -8.73
CA GLY A 134 -6.14 0.42 -7.55
C GLY A 134 -7.10 0.60 -6.36
N GLY A 135 -7.51 -0.50 -5.73
CA GLY A 135 -8.43 -0.43 -4.58
C GLY A 135 -7.83 0.34 -3.42
N ALA A 136 -6.62 -0.03 -2.98
CA ALA A 136 -5.91 0.70 -1.93
C ALA A 136 -5.19 1.92 -2.48
N VAL A 137 -4.25 1.70 -3.42
CA VAL A 137 -3.36 2.73 -3.95
C VAL A 137 -3.28 2.63 -5.47
N TYR A 138 -3.44 3.77 -6.14
CA TYR A 138 -3.15 3.94 -7.55
C TYR A 138 -1.91 4.84 -7.71
N GLY A 139 -0.90 4.38 -8.44
CA GLY A 139 0.26 5.19 -8.85
C GLY A 139 0.32 5.36 -10.36
N ASN A 140 0.27 6.61 -10.82
CA ASN A 140 0.35 6.95 -12.24
C ASN A 140 1.80 7.12 -12.74
N SER A 141 1.94 7.48 -14.01
CA SER A 141 3.22 7.70 -14.68
C SER A 141 4.08 8.71 -13.93
N MET A 142 5.36 8.40 -13.71
CA MET A 142 6.30 9.21 -12.91
C MET A 142 5.98 9.30 -11.41
N ALA A 143 4.98 8.57 -10.91
CA ALA A 143 4.76 8.48 -9.48
C ALA A 143 5.94 7.81 -8.77
N SER A 144 6.20 8.24 -7.54
CA SER A 144 7.02 7.52 -6.59
C SER A 144 6.17 7.11 -5.39
N LEU A 145 6.07 5.80 -5.18
CA LEU A 145 5.38 5.22 -4.02
C LEU A 145 6.41 4.58 -3.09
N ILE A 146 6.40 4.98 -1.83
CA ILE A 146 7.19 4.37 -0.76
C ILE A 146 6.22 3.87 0.30
N ILE A 147 6.22 2.57 0.55
CA ILE A 147 5.34 1.93 1.53
C ILE A 147 6.23 1.13 2.48
N ASN A 148 6.27 1.56 3.74
CA ASN A 148 7.11 0.97 4.77
C ASN A 148 6.28 0.62 6.00
N GLN A 149 6.54 -0.54 6.59
CA GLN A 149 5.91 -0.97 7.85
C GLN A 149 4.39 -0.81 7.85
N SER A 150 3.75 -1.03 6.70
CA SER A 150 2.35 -0.66 6.48
C SER A 150 1.53 -1.85 6.01
N THR A 151 0.22 -1.77 6.23
CA THR A 151 -0.73 -2.83 5.87
C THR A 151 -1.74 -2.32 4.85
N LEU A 152 -1.76 -2.96 3.68
CA LEU A 152 -2.79 -2.75 2.66
C LEU A 152 -3.67 -4.00 2.62
N ALA A 153 -4.88 -3.94 3.19
CA ALA A 153 -5.70 -5.14 3.36
C ALA A 153 -7.17 -5.00 2.97
N HIS A 154 -7.76 -6.07 2.45
CA HIS A 154 -9.19 -6.12 2.12
C HIS A 154 -9.66 -5.04 1.13
N ASN A 155 -8.77 -4.46 0.34
CA ASN A 155 -9.14 -3.48 -0.67
C ASN A 155 -9.63 -4.20 -1.94
N SER A 156 -10.52 -3.56 -2.68
CA SER A 156 -11.14 -4.16 -3.86
C SER A 156 -11.11 -3.21 -5.06
N ALA A 157 -10.87 -3.78 -6.24
CA ALA A 157 -11.02 -3.12 -7.52
C ALA A 157 -11.78 -4.05 -8.48
N THR A 158 -12.77 -3.54 -9.22
CA THR A 158 -13.45 -4.33 -10.26
C THR A 158 -12.53 -4.64 -11.45
N GLY A 159 -11.54 -3.79 -11.67
CA GLY A 159 -10.41 -3.97 -12.57
C GLY A 159 -9.20 -4.62 -11.89
N SER A 160 -8.00 -4.11 -12.17
CA SER A 160 -6.72 -4.66 -11.68
C SER A 160 -6.17 -3.89 -10.47
N GLY A 161 -5.27 -4.52 -9.71
CA GLY A 161 -4.61 -3.88 -8.56
C GLY A 161 -5.55 -3.68 -7.39
N GLY A 162 -6.00 -4.75 -6.74
CA GLY A 162 -6.85 -4.64 -5.54
C GLY A 162 -6.13 -3.88 -4.43
N GLY A 163 -4.88 -4.25 -4.15
CA GLY A 163 -3.99 -3.51 -3.26
C GLY A 163 -3.38 -2.32 -4.00
N ILE A 164 -2.37 -2.57 -4.83
CA ILE A 164 -1.62 -1.53 -5.55
C ILE A 164 -1.83 -1.70 -7.06
N TYR A 165 -2.17 -0.61 -7.73
CA TYR A 165 -2.12 -0.51 -9.19
C TYR A 165 -1.05 0.53 -9.58
N LEU A 166 0.06 0.07 -10.17
CA LEU A 166 1.13 0.92 -10.64
C LEU A 166 1.22 0.85 -12.17
N VAL A 167 1.18 2.01 -12.82
CA VAL A 167 1.30 2.10 -14.28
C VAL A 167 2.25 3.18 -14.73
N SER A 168 3.00 2.86 -15.79
CA SER A 168 3.85 3.80 -16.49
C SER A 168 3.44 3.86 -17.95
N ASN A 169 2.88 4.98 -18.37
CA ASN A 169 2.40 5.24 -19.73
C ASN A 169 3.08 6.49 -20.31
N SER A 170 4.32 6.77 -19.91
CA SER A 170 5.11 7.91 -20.37
C SER A 170 6.57 7.49 -20.59
N MET A 171 7.37 8.30 -21.30
CA MET A 171 8.80 7.99 -21.54
C MET A 171 9.69 8.05 -20.28
N PHE A 172 9.09 8.19 -19.09
CA PHE A 172 9.79 8.34 -17.83
C PHE A 172 9.62 7.09 -16.94
N THR A 173 10.36 7.07 -15.84
CA THR A 173 10.34 5.95 -14.89
C THR A 173 9.26 6.17 -13.83
N THR A 174 8.48 5.13 -13.57
CA THR A 174 7.53 5.06 -12.45
C THR A 174 8.05 4.05 -11.43
N THR A 175 7.98 4.36 -10.13
CA THR A 175 8.60 3.54 -9.08
C THR A 175 7.65 3.24 -7.94
N ALA A 176 7.71 2.01 -7.43
CA ALA A 176 7.14 1.66 -6.13
C ALA A 176 8.13 0.82 -5.32
N THR A 177 8.29 1.17 -4.05
CA THR A 177 9.14 0.47 -3.08
C THR A 177 8.29 0.08 -1.89
N VAL A 178 8.18 -1.22 -1.63
CA VAL A 178 7.41 -1.80 -0.53
C VAL A 178 8.37 -2.58 0.38
N VAL A 179 8.44 -2.18 1.65
CA VAL A 179 9.43 -2.68 2.60
C VAL A 179 8.74 -3.03 3.91
N ASN A 180 9.08 -4.18 4.50
CA ASN A 180 8.55 -4.58 5.82
C ASN A 180 7.02 -4.43 5.90
N SER A 181 6.30 -4.72 4.84
CA SER A 181 4.86 -4.40 4.73
C SER A 181 4.03 -5.63 4.40
N THR A 182 2.76 -5.59 4.78
CA THR A 182 1.79 -6.65 4.47
C THR A 182 0.75 -6.15 3.48
N ILE A 183 0.56 -6.91 2.39
CA ILE A 183 -0.49 -6.68 1.39
C ILE A 183 -1.36 -7.94 1.36
N SER A 184 -2.53 -7.90 1.98
CA SER A 184 -3.31 -9.12 2.24
C SER A 184 -4.77 -9.02 1.87
N ASP A 185 -5.37 -10.14 1.44
CA ASP A 185 -6.81 -10.25 1.18
C ASP A 185 -7.36 -9.17 0.22
N ASN A 186 -6.54 -8.63 -0.67
CA ASN A 186 -7.00 -7.65 -1.65
C ASN A 186 -7.56 -8.37 -2.88
N MET A 187 -8.60 -7.80 -3.48
CA MET A 187 -9.33 -8.41 -4.58
C MET A 187 -9.33 -7.55 -5.84
N ALA A 188 -9.02 -8.14 -6.98
CA ALA A 188 -9.12 -7.55 -8.30
C ALA A 188 -10.04 -8.38 -9.20
N GLY A 189 -10.95 -7.76 -9.94
CA GLY A 189 -11.69 -8.45 -11.02
C GLY A 189 -10.81 -8.71 -12.26
N GLY A 190 -9.65 -8.07 -12.37
CA GLY A 190 -8.62 -8.28 -13.39
C GLY A 190 -7.44 -9.10 -12.87
N ASN A 191 -6.23 -8.52 -12.94
CA ASN A 191 -4.99 -9.12 -12.46
C ASN A 191 -4.39 -8.32 -11.30
N GLY A 192 -3.49 -8.95 -10.55
CA GLY A 192 -2.80 -8.30 -9.43
C GLY A 192 -3.78 -7.98 -8.31
N GLY A 193 -4.37 -9.00 -7.69
CA GLY A 193 -5.18 -8.80 -6.49
C GLY A 193 -4.40 -8.01 -5.43
N GLY A 194 -3.14 -8.39 -5.20
CA GLY A 194 -2.20 -7.66 -4.37
C GLY A 194 -1.58 -6.48 -5.12
N ILE A 195 -0.82 -6.76 -6.18
CA ILE A 195 -0.11 -5.74 -6.96
C ILE A 195 -0.26 -5.99 -8.45
N TYR A 196 -0.68 -4.96 -9.18
CA TYR A 196 -0.58 -4.87 -10.63
C TYR A 196 0.48 -3.85 -11.02
N ASN A 197 1.44 -4.25 -11.84
CA ASN A 197 2.59 -3.44 -12.23
C ASN A 197 2.80 -3.47 -13.75
N SER A 198 2.47 -2.39 -14.46
CA SER A 198 2.47 -2.39 -15.93
C SER A 198 3.18 -1.20 -16.56
N ALA A 199 4.01 -1.49 -17.55
CA ALA A 199 4.67 -0.49 -18.39
C ALA A 199 4.17 -0.53 -19.84
N SER A 200 3.91 0.65 -20.40
CA SER A 200 3.61 0.83 -21.83
C SER A 200 4.30 2.08 -22.40
N LEU A 201 4.26 2.26 -23.73
CA LEU A 201 4.71 3.48 -24.42
C LEU A 201 6.20 3.81 -24.18
N THR A 202 7.08 2.83 -24.35
CA THR A 202 8.54 2.98 -24.15
C THR A 202 8.94 3.41 -22.73
N SER A 203 8.07 3.15 -21.77
CA SER A 203 8.31 3.54 -20.37
C SER A 203 9.21 2.56 -19.63
N THR A 204 9.67 2.99 -18.45
CA THR A 204 10.25 2.09 -17.45
C THR A 204 9.36 2.07 -16.21
N ILE A 205 9.16 0.89 -15.65
CA ILE A 205 8.51 0.70 -14.35
C ILE A 205 9.38 -0.16 -13.44
N GLN A 206 9.54 0.27 -12.20
CA GLN A 206 10.35 -0.42 -11.20
C GLN A 206 9.54 -0.73 -9.96
N MET A 207 9.45 -2.01 -9.61
CA MET A 207 8.81 -2.48 -8.39
C MET A 207 9.85 -3.15 -7.50
N THR A 208 10.05 -2.62 -6.29
CA THR A 208 10.92 -3.24 -5.28
C THR A 208 10.06 -3.74 -4.14
N LEU A 209 10.14 -5.04 -3.85
CA LEU A 209 9.47 -5.68 -2.72
C LEU A 209 10.55 -6.30 -1.84
N THR A 210 10.75 -5.77 -0.64
CA THR A 210 11.77 -6.28 0.28
C THR A 210 11.15 -6.59 1.63
N GLN A 211 11.45 -7.78 2.16
CA GLN A 211 10.96 -8.21 3.46
C GLN A 211 9.47 -7.96 3.66
N SER A 212 8.67 -8.28 2.65
CA SER A 212 7.24 -7.99 2.65
C SER A 212 6.44 -9.25 2.36
N THR A 213 5.17 -9.24 2.74
CA THR A 213 4.28 -10.39 2.62
C THR A 213 3.06 -10.01 1.79
N LEU A 214 2.91 -10.65 0.63
CA LEU A 214 1.67 -10.67 -0.16
C LEU A 214 0.97 -11.99 0.10
N TYR A 215 -0.20 -11.97 0.71
CA TYR A 215 -0.91 -13.19 1.10
C TYR A 215 -2.41 -13.12 0.82
N GLU A 216 -3.01 -14.25 0.44
CA GLU A 216 -4.47 -14.40 0.23
C GLU A 216 -5.10 -13.36 -0.72
N ASN A 217 -4.30 -12.77 -1.61
CA ASN A 217 -4.81 -11.84 -2.60
C ASN A 217 -5.52 -12.58 -3.74
N THR A 218 -6.62 -12.03 -4.21
CA THR A 218 -7.53 -12.69 -5.17
C THR A 218 -7.59 -11.93 -6.47
N ALA A 219 -7.44 -12.64 -7.60
CA ALA A 219 -7.76 -12.10 -8.92
C ALA A 219 -8.21 -13.20 -9.88
N VAL A 220 -8.64 -12.82 -11.09
CA VAL A 220 -9.10 -13.80 -12.09
C VAL A 220 -7.99 -14.72 -12.57
N SER A 221 -6.76 -14.21 -12.69
CA SER A 221 -5.63 -15.05 -13.12
C SER A 221 -4.44 -14.95 -12.18
N VAL A 222 -3.99 -13.75 -11.82
CA VAL A 222 -2.82 -13.58 -10.94
C VAL A 222 -3.22 -12.80 -9.70
N GLY A 223 -3.43 -13.52 -8.59
CA GLY A 223 -3.90 -12.94 -7.34
C GLY A 223 -2.82 -12.15 -6.60
N GLY A 224 -1.56 -12.60 -6.63
CA GLY A 224 -0.47 -11.94 -5.93
C GLY A 224 0.08 -10.72 -6.70
N LEU A 225 1.21 -10.90 -7.38
CA LEU A 225 1.91 -9.84 -8.12
C LEU A 225 1.91 -10.14 -9.63
N TYR A 226 1.24 -9.28 -10.39
CA TYR A 226 1.26 -9.31 -11.86
C TYR A 226 2.15 -8.20 -12.42
N GLN A 227 3.22 -8.58 -13.11
CA GLN A 227 4.09 -7.64 -13.83
C GLN A 227 3.99 -7.85 -15.34
N THR A 228 3.83 -6.76 -16.09
CA THR A 228 3.80 -6.80 -17.55
C THR A 228 4.42 -5.57 -18.18
N ALA A 229 4.96 -5.71 -19.39
CA ALA A 229 5.42 -4.61 -20.22
C ALA A 229 5.06 -4.89 -21.68
N ASP A 230 4.76 -3.84 -22.44
CA ASP A 230 4.73 -3.99 -23.90
C ASP A 230 6.13 -4.28 -24.46
N GLY A 231 6.22 -4.71 -25.73
CA GLY A 231 7.49 -5.09 -26.36
C GLY A 231 8.50 -3.94 -26.53
N THR A 232 8.15 -2.72 -26.13
CA THR A 232 8.98 -1.51 -26.24
C THR A 232 9.36 -0.93 -24.87
N SER A 233 8.76 -1.45 -23.79
CA SER A 233 8.90 -0.92 -22.44
C SER A 233 9.72 -1.86 -21.56
N THR A 234 10.23 -1.33 -20.44
CA THR A 234 11.04 -2.09 -19.48
C THR A 234 10.31 -2.21 -18.15
N ALA A 235 10.04 -3.44 -17.73
CA ALA A 235 9.56 -3.75 -16.40
C ALA A 235 10.68 -4.41 -15.58
N VAL A 236 11.06 -3.79 -14.48
CA VAL A 236 12.07 -4.31 -13.55
C VAL A 236 11.38 -4.61 -12.22
N SER A 237 11.58 -5.82 -11.71
CA SER A 237 11.22 -6.18 -10.34
C SER A 237 12.45 -6.62 -9.56
N LEU A 238 12.54 -6.13 -8.33
CA LEU A 238 13.51 -6.61 -7.34
C LEU A 238 12.72 -7.13 -6.14
N ILE A 239 12.56 -8.45 -6.06
CA ILE A 239 11.85 -9.09 -4.97
C ILE A 239 12.85 -9.84 -4.10
N GLN A 240 12.94 -9.40 -2.84
CA GLN A 240 13.99 -9.82 -1.91
C GLN A 240 13.43 -10.21 -0.56
N ASN A 241 13.89 -11.36 -0.04
CA ASN A 241 13.47 -11.92 1.25
C ASN A 241 11.94 -11.81 1.50
N SER A 242 11.10 -11.98 0.49
CA SER A 242 9.66 -11.69 0.61
C SER A 242 8.82 -12.96 0.48
N ILE A 243 7.57 -12.90 0.94
CA ILE A 243 6.59 -13.98 0.76
C ILE A 243 5.54 -13.50 -0.24
N ILE A 244 5.26 -14.28 -1.27
CA ILE A 244 4.09 -14.13 -2.13
C ILE A 244 3.43 -15.49 -2.21
N ALA A 245 2.30 -15.67 -1.53
CA ALA A 245 1.71 -16.98 -1.31
C ALA A 245 0.18 -16.93 -1.10
N GLY A 246 -0.47 -18.09 -1.15
CA GLY A 246 -1.88 -18.25 -0.80
C GLY A 246 -2.86 -17.50 -1.69
N SER A 247 -2.41 -17.02 -2.86
CA SER A 247 -3.27 -16.23 -3.74
C SER A 247 -4.39 -17.10 -4.33
N ASN A 248 -5.56 -16.51 -4.55
CA ASN A 248 -6.58 -17.13 -5.40
C ASN A 248 -6.34 -16.66 -6.84
N GLY A 249 -5.86 -17.59 -7.67
CA GLY A 249 -5.09 -17.30 -8.88
C GLY A 249 -3.60 -17.58 -8.64
N ASP A 250 -2.76 -17.29 -9.63
CA ASP A 250 -1.31 -17.44 -9.51
C ASP A 250 -0.73 -16.42 -8.50
N ASN A 251 0.29 -16.81 -7.74
CA ASN A 251 1.03 -15.89 -6.88
C ASN A 251 1.79 -14.84 -7.69
N CYS A 252 2.35 -15.21 -8.84
CA CYS A 252 3.21 -14.34 -9.62
C CYS A 252 3.01 -14.48 -11.13
N SER A 253 3.23 -13.38 -11.84
CA SER A 253 3.52 -13.41 -13.27
C SER A 253 4.47 -12.30 -13.66
N GLY A 254 5.43 -12.59 -14.54
CA GLY A 254 6.38 -11.62 -15.06
C GLY A 254 7.46 -11.16 -14.06
N VAL A 255 7.60 -11.82 -12.91
CA VAL A 255 8.59 -11.48 -11.88
C VAL A 255 9.57 -12.62 -11.62
N ASN A 256 10.76 -12.25 -11.11
CA ASN A 256 11.78 -13.18 -10.66
C ASN A 256 12.17 -12.87 -9.20
N GLY A 257 12.44 -13.93 -8.44
CA GLY A 257 12.92 -13.85 -7.06
C GLY A 257 14.44 -13.89 -6.95
N ASP A 258 14.90 -13.67 -5.74
CA ASP A 258 16.30 -13.63 -5.33
C ASP A 258 16.84 -14.98 -4.79
N GLY A 259 16.01 -16.03 -4.75
CA GLY A 259 16.32 -17.31 -4.11
C GLY A 259 16.18 -17.34 -2.58
N TYR A 260 15.83 -16.21 -1.96
CA TYR A 260 15.53 -16.07 -0.52
C TYR A 260 14.08 -15.64 -0.25
N SER A 261 13.31 -15.41 -1.31
CA SER A 261 11.86 -15.20 -1.27
C SER A 261 11.11 -16.53 -1.38
N LEU A 262 9.90 -16.60 -0.83
CA LEU A 262 9.08 -17.81 -0.71
C LEU A 262 7.74 -17.69 -1.46
N SER A 263 7.37 -18.77 -2.15
CA SER A 263 6.04 -18.99 -2.73
C SER A 263 5.57 -20.40 -2.40
N ASP A 264 4.26 -20.58 -2.22
CA ASP A 264 3.61 -21.89 -2.08
C ASP A 264 3.15 -22.49 -3.42
N ASP A 265 3.39 -21.78 -4.52
CA ASP A 265 3.18 -22.26 -5.89
C ASP A 265 4.41 -22.03 -6.80
N THR A 266 4.38 -22.64 -7.99
CA THR A 266 5.48 -22.61 -8.96
C THR A 266 5.48 -21.40 -9.89
N THR A 267 4.60 -20.41 -9.70
CA THR A 267 4.43 -19.29 -10.65
C THR A 267 5.48 -18.20 -10.45
N CYS A 268 6.02 -18.08 -9.23
CA CYS A 268 7.10 -17.15 -8.88
C CYS A 268 8.47 -17.75 -9.26
N THR A 269 8.99 -17.41 -10.43
CA THR A 269 10.30 -17.91 -10.89
C THR A 269 11.42 -17.43 -9.97
N GLY A 270 12.35 -18.32 -9.59
CA GLY A 270 13.48 -17.96 -8.71
C GLY A 270 13.14 -17.86 -7.22
N PHE A 271 11.89 -18.12 -6.82
CA PHE A 271 11.51 -18.23 -5.41
C PHE A 271 11.78 -19.64 -4.89
N ARG A 272 12.02 -19.74 -3.58
CA ARG A 272 11.96 -21.02 -2.88
C ARG A 272 10.51 -21.45 -2.78
N GLN A 273 10.30 -22.75 -2.87
CA GLN A 273 8.99 -23.39 -2.85
C GLN A 273 8.73 -23.95 -1.46
N GLY A 274 7.59 -23.62 -0.88
CA GLY A 274 7.18 -24.18 0.40
C GLY A 274 6.03 -23.42 1.04
N ASP A 275 5.40 -24.09 2.01
CA ASP A 275 4.29 -23.51 2.75
C ASP A 275 4.81 -22.44 3.73
N PRO A 276 4.34 -21.18 3.62
CA PRO A 276 4.74 -20.12 4.54
C PRO A 276 4.09 -20.25 5.91
N ARG A 277 3.04 -21.08 6.08
CA ARG A 277 2.32 -21.34 7.34
C ARG A 277 2.06 -20.07 8.12
N LEU A 278 1.34 -19.15 7.49
CA LEU A 278 0.98 -17.87 8.06
C LEU A 278 -0.26 -17.99 8.96
N ALA A 279 -0.21 -17.37 10.13
CA ALA A 279 -1.42 -17.13 10.93
C ALA A 279 -2.30 -16.08 10.23
N PRO A 280 -3.61 -16.02 10.53
CA PRO A 280 -4.49 -14.96 10.01
C PRO A 280 -3.94 -13.56 10.26
N LEU A 281 -4.33 -12.60 9.41
CA LEU A 281 -3.99 -11.19 9.59
C LEU A 281 -4.53 -10.73 10.95
N ALA A 282 -3.66 -10.19 11.79
CA ALA A 282 -4.03 -9.72 13.12
C ALA A 282 -3.00 -8.73 13.66
N ASN A 283 -3.38 -8.03 14.74
CA ASN A 283 -2.43 -7.27 15.54
C ASN A 283 -1.46 -8.22 16.28
N ASN A 284 -0.20 -8.22 15.85
CA ASN A 284 0.88 -9.02 16.43
C ASN A 284 1.93 -8.18 17.19
N GLY A 285 1.55 -6.99 17.68
CA GLY A 285 2.37 -6.16 18.56
C GLY A 285 3.11 -4.98 17.91
N GLY A 286 2.80 -4.64 16.66
CA GLY A 286 3.33 -3.47 15.94
C GLY A 286 2.29 -2.36 15.73
N ALA A 287 2.63 -1.36 14.92
CA ALA A 287 1.72 -0.26 14.55
C ALA A 287 0.59 -0.72 13.61
N THR A 288 0.83 -1.76 12.82
CA THR A 288 -0.12 -2.29 11.84
C THR A 288 -0.27 -3.81 11.96
N GLU A 289 -1.32 -4.37 11.34
CA GLU A 289 -1.57 -5.81 11.37
C GLU A 289 -0.63 -6.57 10.42
N THR A 290 -0.22 -7.77 10.85
CA THR A 290 0.73 -8.61 10.11
C THR A 290 0.27 -10.07 10.10
N HIS A 291 0.86 -10.89 9.24
CA HIS A 291 0.76 -12.34 9.34
C HIS A 291 1.93 -12.91 10.15
N ALA A 292 1.65 -13.52 11.30
CA ALA A 292 2.69 -14.18 12.09
C ALA A 292 3.12 -15.51 11.44
N LEU A 293 4.42 -15.83 11.51
CA LEU A 293 4.94 -17.13 11.08
C LEU A 293 4.60 -18.21 12.12
N MET A 294 3.95 -19.30 11.68
CA MET A 294 3.66 -20.43 12.56
C MET A 294 4.81 -21.45 12.57
N VAL A 295 4.81 -22.29 13.62
CA VAL A 295 5.80 -23.36 13.81
C VAL A 295 5.88 -24.24 12.57
N GLY A 296 7.10 -24.39 12.04
CA GLY A 296 7.41 -25.20 10.86
C GLY A 296 7.12 -24.50 9.53
N SER A 297 6.96 -23.18 9.53
CA SER A 297 6.97 -22.35 8.32
C SER A 297 8.29 -22.52 7.55
N THR A 298 8.21 -22.56 6.22
CA THR A 298 9.39 -22.57 5.35
C THR A 298 10.09 -21.21 5.29
N ALA A 299 9.41 -20.13 5.69
CA ALA A 299 9.96 -18.78 5.68
C ALA A 299 10.96 -18.55 6.82
N VAL A 300 10.88 -19.37 7.88
CA VAL A 300 11.75 -19.25 9.03
C VAL A 300 13.19 -19.60 8.64
N THR A 301 14.13 -18.72 8.96
CA THR A 301 15.56 -18.77 8.61
C THR A 301 15.88 -18.73 7.12
N LEU A 302 14.90 -18.38 6.28
CA LEU A 302 15.08 -18.38 4.83
C LEU A 302 15.79 -17.12 4.31
N GLY A 303 15.62 -15.97 4.98
CA GLY A 303 16.04 -14.67 4.48
C GLY A 303 17.56 -14.52 4.38
N ASN A 304 18.01 -13.71 3.43
CA ASN A 304 19.40 -13.29 3.32
C ASN A 304 19.74 -12.25 4.42
N PRO A 305 20.67 -12.55 5.34
CA PRO A 305 20.99 -11.67 6.48
C PRO A 305 21.58 -10.33 6.05
N THR A 306 22.30 -10.25 4.94
CA THR A 306 22.86 -8.98 4.45
C THR A 306 21.74 -8.02 4.05
N ILE A 307 20.69 -8.51 3.39
CA ILE A 307 19.52 -7.71 3.02
C ILE A 307 18.76 -7.29 4.28
N CYS A 308 18.61 -8.18 5.26
CA CYS A 308 17.94 -7.90 6.54
C CYS A 308 18.57 -6.72 7.29
N GLN A 309 19.90 -6.60 7.27
CA GLN A 309 20.62 -5.55 7.98
C GLN A 309 20.83 -4.27 7.16
N SER A 310 20.60 -4.32 5.85
CA SER A 310 20.79 -3.17 4.96
C SER A 310 19.57 -2.26 4.97
N SER A 311 19.80 -0.97 4.68
CA SER A 311 18.71 -0.05 4.33
C SER A 311 17.98 -0.57 3.08
N PRO A 312 16.63 -0.50 3.03
CA PRO A 312 15.73 0.14 4.00
C PRO A 312 15.19 -0.76 5.12
N VAL A 313 15.53 -2.06 5.17
CA VAL A 313 15.03 -2.99 6.21
C VAL A 313 15.59 -2.63 7.58
N ASN A 314 16.87 -2.24 7.64
CA ASN A 314 17.56 -1.74 8.84
C ASN A 314 17.47 -2.66 10.06
N GLY A 315 17.47 -3.97 9.84
CA GLY A 315 17.46 -4.97 10.92
C GLY A 315 16.15 -5.05 11.69
N LEU A 316 15.04 -4.53 11.14
CA LEU A 316 13.73 -4.55 11.78
C LEU A 316 12.72 -5.30 10.89
N ASP A 317 11.71 -5.90 11.51
CA ASP A 317 10.50 -6.37 10.83
C ASP A 317 9.42 -5.28 10.81
N GLN A 318 8.24 -5.59 10.25
CA GLN A 318 7.12 -4.65 10.16
C GLN A 318 6.69 -4.05 11.50
N ARG A 319 6.84 -4.80 12.59
CA ARG A 319 6.41 -4.39 13.93
C ARG A 319 7.43 -3.47 14.60
N GLY A 320 8.58 -3.25 13.96
CA GLY A 320 9.73 -2.60 14.56
C GLY A 320 10.52 -3.53 15.49
N PHE A 321 10.34 -4.85 15.40
CA PHE A 321 11.11 -5.80 16.21
C PHE A 321 12.41 -6.19 15.51
N PRO A 322 13.51 -6.42 16.27
CA PRO A 322 14.80 -6.75 15.69
C PRO A 322 14.80 -8.08 14.94
N ARG A 323 15.44 -8.09 13.77
CA ARG A 323 15.83 -9.29 13.04
C ARG A 323 17.21 -9.75 13.50
N PRO A 324 17.44 -11.05 13.74
CA PRO A 324 18.77 -11.53 14.10
C PRO A 324 19.78 -11.25 12.97
N VAL A 325 21.03 -10.98 13.36
CA VAL A 325 22.07 -10.53 12.42
C VAL A 325 22.55 -11.66 11.50
N THR A 326 22.53 -12.90 12.00
CA THR A 326 23.11 -14.05 11.28
C THR A 326 22.11 -14.83 10.46
N VAL A 327 20.83 -14.78 10.84
CA VAL A 327 19.73 -15.52 10.23
C VAL A 327 18.47 -14.66 10.43
N CYS A 328 17.68 -14.51 9.39
CA CYS A 328 16.42 -13.79 9.46
C CYS A 328 15.38 -14.53 8.63
N ASP A 329 14.12 -14.22 8.88
CA ASP A 329 13.02 -14.80 8.16
C ASP A 329 12.74 -14.05 6.86
N ALA A 330 12.11 -14.74 5.91
CA ALA A 330 11.52 -14.08 4.75
C ALA A 330 10.13 -13.52 5.12
N GLY A 331 9.78 -12.38 4.54
CA GLY A 331 8.48 -11.73 4.70
C GLY A 331 8.48 -10.65 5.78
N ALA A 332 7.31 -10.05 6.00
CA ALA A 332 7.16 -8.86 6.83
C ALA A 332 7.31 -9.11 8.34
N PHE A 333 7.38 -10.36 8.76
CA PHE A 333 7.37 -10.78 10.16
C PHE A 333 8.61 -11.61 10.47
N GLU A 334 9.26 -11.29 11.58
CA GLU A 334 10.33 -12.14 12.14
C GLU A 334 9.76 -13.02 13.26
N ALA A 335 9.88 -14.34 13.14
CA ALA A 335 9.52 -15.27 14.18
C ALA A 335 10.44 -15.06 15.40
N ASP A 336 9.84 -14.98 16.59
CA ASP A 336 10.63 -15.01 17.80
C ASP A 336 11.17 -16.43 18.03
N ASP A 337 12.46 -16.56 18.36
CA ASP A 337 13.09 -17.82 18.80
C ASP A 337 12.52 -18.36 20.14
N GLY A 338 11.50 -17.70 20.72
CA GLY A 338 10.87 -18.08 21.97
C GLY A 338 9.42 -17.64 22.08
N TYR A 339 8.60 -18.45 22.76
CA TYR A 339 7.19 -18.16 23.00
C TYR A 339 7.02 -16.85 23.80
N ARG A 340 6.43 -15.82 23.18
CA ARG A 340 5.93 -14.66 23.91
C ARG A 340 4.50 -14.93 24.36
N LEU A 341 4.34 -15.14 25.67
CA LEU A 341 3.03 -15.24 26.31
C LEU A 341 2.49 -13.83 26.57
N TYR A 342 1.56 -13.36 25.73
CA TYR A 342 0.82 -12.13 25.99
C TYR A 342 -0.38 -12.45 26.90
N LEU A 343 -0.25 -12.13 28.18
CA LEU A 343 -1.35 -12.22 29.14
C LEU A 343 -2.21 -10.95 29.06
N PRO A 344 -3.55 -11.04 28.94
CA PRO A 344 -4.40 -9.86 29.00
C PRO A 344 -4.20 -9.17 30.35
N PHE A 345 -3.93 -7.87 30.32
CA PHE A 345 -3.87 -7.05 31.51
C PHE A 345 -5.30 -6.82 32.01
N VAL A 346 -5.74 -7.63 32.97
CA VAL A 346 -7.04 -7.44 33.65
C VAL A 346 -6.85 -6.42 34.76
N VAL A 347 -7.20 -5.16 34.48
CA VAL A 347 -7.36 -4.14 35.54
C VAL A 347 -8.59 -4.51 36.34
N ARG A 348 -8.40 -4.91 37.60
CA ARG A 348 -9.52 -5.01 38.55
C ARG A 348 -9.79 -3.63 39.13
N ASN A 349 -11.01 -3.13 38.90
CA ASN A 349 -11.55 -1.93 39.57
C ASN A 349 -11.70 -2.16 41.07
#